data_AF-A0A1M5E9H4-F1
#
_entry.id   AF-A0A1M5E9H4-F1
#
_cell.length_a   1.000
_cell.length_b   1.000
_cell.length_c   1.000
_cell.angle_alpha   90.00
_cell.angle_beta   90.00
_cell.angle_gamma   90.00
#
_symmetry.space_group_name_H-M   'P 1'
#
loop_
_entity.id
_entity.type
_entity.pdbx_description
1 polymer ?
#
loop_
_entity_poly.entity_id
_entity_poly.type
_entity_poly.pdbx_seq_one_letter_code
_entity_poly.pdbx_strand_id
1 'polypeptide(L)'
;MELINVELLKEHPRNSEFFDDITGKRWDEFLESIRTSGIIVPLVITQDYVVVSGNQRLRAAKKLNMKEVPCEIREYQDRDGMSKEDLILKDLIETNLRQRGIGNLNPMKTARCILELERIYGVKRGRPNNVSNGTEKQEAVSPFSKTQTELAEDIGITERRLKQLKKLNDLIPELQKLVEEGKLSSTAGEQLAYLDEETQRQLFNVLGEDLNDQAKRIRQEAEKNMQRLAEQLNQIQTEKRRKEAEIAKMKEELNSKETLIGQYEAKIRMLEQRMKDLESGEAVPEAAQAEMEELERKQAELQEELERARKEAEHMRSSIKQKEEAFKSLKLEFDALKSNIETQHGATPLNFLDINDFSYNVSRFLEKVSPLVYLGEQFTQLNDSERSKWLEKISAVETWVNGMKEALKGEKKGLNVTYQEVAKNE
;
A
#
# COMPACT_ATOMS: atom_id res chain seq x y z
N MET A 1 -0.57 -15.09 -41.34
CA MET A 1 0.17 -15.10 -40.06
C MET A 1 1.60 -15.49 -40.39
N GLU A 2 2.56 -14.68 -39.96
CA GLU A 2 3.98 -14.84 -40.29
C GLU A 2 4.82 -14.80 -39.02
N LEU A 3 5.93 -15.53 -38.99
CA LEU A 3 6.89 -15.46 -37.89
C LEU A 3 7.86 -14.31 -38.17
N ILE A 4 7.85 -13.31 -37.29
CA ILE A 4 8.68 -12.10 -37.45
C ILE A 4 9.72 -12.05 -36.34
N ASN A 5 10.94 -11.67 -36.70
CA ASN A 5 12.02 -11.47 -35.74
C ASN A 5 11.64 -10.39 -34.72
N VAL A 6 11.76 -10.73 -33.44
CA VAL A 6 11.38 -9.87 -32.30
C VAL A 6 12.14 -8.53 -32.29
N GLU A 7 13.37 -8.49 -32.81
CA GLU A 7 14.21 -7.28 -32.85
C GLU A 7 13.70 -6.23 -33.85
N LEU A 8 12.96 -6.66 -34.88
CA LEU A 8 12.38 -5.74 -35.87
C LEU A 8 11.13 -5.03 -35.32
N LEU A 9 10.47 -5.64 -34.33
CA LEU A 9 9.20 -5.17 -33.78
C LEU A 9 9.38 -3.99 -32.83
N LYS A 10 8.67 -2.90 -33.15
CA LYS A 10 8.68 -1.63 -32.40
C LYS A 10 7.33 -1.38 -31.75
N GLU A 11 7.34 -0.89 -30.53
CA GLU A 11 6.10 -0.41 -29.90
C GLU A 11 5.70 0.94 -30.50
N HIS A 12 4.40 1.20 -30.58
CA HIS A 12 3.91 2.51 -30.97
C HIS A 12 4.34 3.56 -29.94
N PRO A 13 4.92 4.72 -30.32
CA PRO A 13 5.44 5.72 -29.37
C PRO A 13 4.41 6.20 -28.36
N ARG A 14 3.14 6.28 -28.77
CA ARG A 14 2.02 6.72 -27.94
C ARG A 14 1.35 5.60 -27.13
N ASN A 15 1.80 4.34 -27.22
CA ASN A 15 1.14 3.22 -26.53
C ASN A 15 1.04 3.44 -25.01
N SER A 16 2.09 3.97 -24.38
CA SER A 16 2.13 4.25 -22.94
C SER A 16 1.20 5.38 -22.49
N GLU A 17 0.72 6.22 -23.42
CA GLU A 17 -0.30 7.23 -23.11
C GLU A 17 -1.64 6.57 -22.78
N PHE A 18 -1.92 5.42 -23.39
CA PHE A 18 -3.22 4.75 -23.40
C PHE A 18 -3.27 3.47 -22.57
N PHE A 19 -2.15 2.78 -22.40
CA PHE A 19 -2.13 1.47 -21.74
C PHE A 19 -0.94 1.35 -20.78
N ASP A 20 -1.24 0.82 -19.60
CA ASP A 20 -0.22 0.44 -18.63
C ASP A 20 0.27 -0.97 -18.87
N ASP A 21 1.51 -1.17 -18.45
CA ASP A 21 2.20 -2.45 -18.44
C ASP A 21 1.73 -3.33 -17.28
N ILE A 22 1.58 -4.63 -17.53
CA ILE A 22 1.38 -5.62 -16.48
C ILE A 22 2.67 -5.70 -15.63
N THR A 23 2.50 -5.72 -14.30
CA THR A 23 3.59 -5.77 -13.31
C THR A 23 3.30 -6.81 -12.21
N GLY A 24 4.31 -7.11 -11.39
CA GLY A 24 4.21 -7.98 -10.22
C GLY A 24 3.80 -9.42 -10.53
N LYS A 25 3.06 -10.05 -9.61
CA LYS A 25 2.67 -11.46 -9.72
C LYS A 25 1.92 -11.80 -11.02
N ARG A 26 1.05 -10.91 -11.50
CA ARG A 26 0.33 -11.09 -12.77
C ARG A 26 1.26 -11.14 -13.97
N TRP A 27 2.37 -10.40 -13.93
CA TRP A 27 3.39 -10.44 -14.97
C TRP A 27 4.16 -11.76 -14.97
N ASP A 28 4.50 -12.27 -13.78
CA ASP A 28 5.20 -13.55 -13.64
C ASP A 28 4.34 -14.72 -14.13
N GLU A 29 3.06 -14.75 -13.77
CA GLU A 29 2.08 -15.73 -14.26
C GLU A 29 1.92 -15.65 -15.79
N PHE A 30 1.88 -14.44 -16.35
CA PHE A 30 1.79 -14.22 -17.80
C PHE A 30 3.04 -14.70 -18.54
N LEU A 31 4.24 -14.45 -17.99
CA LEU A 31 5.50 -14.95 -18.52
C LEU A 31 5.56 -16.47 -18.51
N GLU A 32 5.12 -17.11 -17.42
CA GLU A 32 5.07 -18.57 -17.33
C GLU A 32 4.13 -19.16 -18.38
N SER A 33 2.95 -18.55 -18.59
CA SER A 33 2.03 -18.98 -19.64
C SER A 33 2.64 -18.89 -21.05
N ILE A 34 3.41 -17.85 -21.35
CA ILE A 34 4.08 -17.73 -22.66
C ILE A 34 5.24 -18.72 -22.77
N ARG A 35 5.96 -18.99 -21.66
CA ARG A 35 7.03 -19.99 -21.63
C ARG A 35 6.49 -21.40 -21.90
N THR A 36 5.36 -21.77 -21.33
CA THR A 36 4.79 -23.12 -21.44
C THR A 36 3.99 -23.32 -22.73
N SER A 37 3.16 -22.36 -23.10
CA SER A 37 2.21 -22.49 -24.22
C SER A 37 2.59 -21.70 -25.46
N GLY A 38 3.63 -20.87 -25.38
CA GLY A 38 4.00 -19.95 -26.46
C GLY A 38 3.00 -18.80 -26.62
N ILE A 39 3.16 -18.04 -27.71
CA ILE A 39 2.23 -16.98 -28.09
C ILE A 39 1.17 -17.60 -29.00
N ILE A 40 -0.01 -17.88 -28.43
CA ILE A 40 -1.13 -18.50 -29.15
C ILE A 40 -1.83 -17.50 -30.08
N VAL A 41 -2.17 -16.33 -29.53
CA VAL A 41 -2.79 -15.25 -30.32
C VAL A 41 -1.66 -14.44 -30.95
N PRO A 42 -1.66 -14.20 -32.28
CA PRO A 42 -0.60 -13.43 -32.94
C PRO A 42 -0.65 -11.95 -32.56
N LEU A 43 0.50 -11.27 -32.64
CA LEU A 43 0.57 -9.81 -32.54
C LEU A 43 0.01 -9.19 -33.82
N VAL A 44 -0.63 -8.03 -33.72
CA VAL A 44 -1.05 -7.26 -34.89
C VAL A 44 -0.04 -6.14 -35.10
N ILE A 45 0.55 -6.06 -36.30
CA ILE A 45 1.61 -5.13 -36.63
C ILE A 45 1.34 -4.39 -37.94
N THR A 46 1.91 -3.20 -38.11
CA THR A 46 1.89 -2.47 -39.38
C THR A 46 2.92 -3.05 -40.36
N GLN A 47 2.85 -2.63 -41.63
CA GLN A 47 3.88 -2.89 -42.65
C GLN A 47 5.29 -2.41 -42.23
N ASP A 48 5.38 -1.45 -41.29
CA ASP A 48 6.63 -0.90 -40.77
C ASP A 48 7.07 -1.59 -39.45
N TYR A 49 6.50 -2.76 -39.14
CA TYR A 49 6.77 -3.55 -37.93
C TYR A 49 6.43 -2.83 -36.61
N VAL A 50 5.53 -1.85 -36.64
CA VAL A 50 5.00 -1.19 -35.43
C VAL A 50 3.86 -2.03 -34.87
N VAL A 51 3.92 -2.35 -33.58
CA VAL A 51 2.90 -3.18 -32.91
C VAL A 51 1.67 -2.34 -32.58
N VAL A 52 0.54 -2.73 -33.17
CA VAL A 52 -0.80 -2.16 -32.95
C VAL A 52 -1.51 -2.88 -31.80
N SER A 53 -1.39 -4.21 -31.74
CA SER A 53 -1.91 -5.01 -30.63
C SER A 53 -0.94 -6.13 -30.23
N GLY A 54 -0.82 -6.36 -28.92
CA GLY A 54 0.04 -7.38 -28.35
C GLY A 54 1.35 -6.89 -27.74
N ASN A 55 1.44 -5.62 -27.33
CA ASN A 55 2.63 -5.05 -26.66
C ASN A 55 3.09 -5.89 -25.45
N GLN A 56 2.18 -6.39 -24.61
CA GLN A 56 2.55 -7.29 -23.50
C GLN A 56 3.21 -8.60 -23.98
N ARG A 57 2.73 -9.16 -25.10
CA ARG A 57 3.29 -10.38 -25.70
C ARG A 57 4.67 -10.11 -26.31
N LEU A 58 4.85 -8.95 -26.96
CA LEU A 58 6.16 -8.51 -27.43
C LEU A 58 7.15 -8.39 -26.27
N ARG A 59 6.74 -7.70 -25.20
CA ARG A 59 7.58 -7.51 -24.01
C ARG A 59 7.95 -8.84 -23.36
N ALA A 60 7.01 -9.78 -23.29
CA ALA A 60 7.27 -11.13 -22.78
C ALA A 60 8.23 -11.92 -23.67
N ALA A 61 8.03 -11.87 -25.00
CA ALA A 61 8.92 -12.50 -25.97
C ALA A 61 10.36 -11.99 -25.86
N LYS A 62 10.54 -10.66 -25.75
CA LYS A 62 11.84 -10.02 -25.48
C LYS A 62 12.44 -10.52 -24.17
N LYS A 63 11.65 -10.58 -23.10
CA LYS A 63 12.10 -11.05 -21.78
C LYS A 63 12.51 -12.52 -21.77
N LEU A 64 11.86 -13.35 -22.58
CA LEU A 64 12.14 -14.78 -22.75
C LEU A 64 13.19 -15.08 -23.82
N ASN A 65 13.79 -14.04 -24.44
CA ASN A 65 14.76 -14.17 -25.53
C ASN A 65 14.25 -15.02 -26.71
N MET A 66 12.96 -14.89 -27.05
CA MET A 66 12.40 -15.53 -28.24
C MET A 66 12.96 -14.86 -29.49
N LYS A 67 13.34 -15.67 -30.49
CA LYS A 67 13.87 -15.14 -31.77
C LYS A 67 12.77 -14.58 -32.66
N GLU A 68 11.66 -15.31 -32.75
CA GLU A 68 10.55 -14.98 -33.63
C GLU A 68 9.22 -15.15 -32.91
N VAL A 69 8.23 -14.35 -33.31
CA VAL A 69 6.87 -14.40 -32.77
C VAL A 69 5.83 -14.35 -33.89
N PRO A 70 4.67 -14.99 -33.71
CA PRO A 70 3.61 -14.96 -34.71
C PRO A 70 2.96 -13.59 -34.79
N CYS A 71 2.89 -13.05 -36.01
CA CYS A 71 2.35 -11.74 -36.31
C CYS A 71 1.32 -11.79 -37.45
N GLU A 72 0.37 -10.88 -37.40
CA GLU A 72 -0.55 -10.51 -38.47
C GLU A 72 -0.19 -9.10 -38.94
N ILE A 73 0.27 -8.99 -40.19
CA ILE A 73 0.61 -7.71 -40.81
C ILE A 73 -0.67 -7.07 -41.34
N ARG A 74 -0.98 -5.85 -40.89
CA ARG A 74 -2.08 -5.02 -41.39
C ARG A 74 -1.53 -3.85 -42.17
N GLU A 75 -2.18 -3.58 -43.30
CA GLU A 75 -1.87 -2.45 -44.16
C GLU A 75 -2.66 -1.22 -43.72
N TYR A 76 -1.96 -0.11 -43.53
CA TYR A 76 -2.56 1.17 -43.18
C TYR A 76 -2.13 2.20 -44.22
N GLN A 77 -3.10 2.84 -44.85
CA GLN A 77 -2.91 3.88 -45.85
C GLN A 77 -3.94 4.97 -45.60
N ASP A 78 -3.62 6.20 -46.00
CA ASP A 78 -4.57 7.31 -45.94
C ASP A 78 -5.82 6.94 -46.75
N ARG A 79 -6.99 6.98 -46.11
CA ARG A 79 -8.25 6.63 -46.75
C ARG A 79 -9.41 7.31 -46.05
N ASP A 80 -10.44 7.61 -46.83
CA ASP A 80 -11.71 8.15 -46.34
C ASP A 80 -11.56 9.41 -45.45
N GLY A 81 -10.54 10.23 -45.73
CA GLY A 81 -10.24 11.46 -44.98
C GLY A 81 -9.51 11.25 -43.65
N MET A 82 -9.09 10.01 -43.33
CA MET A 82 -8.32 9.67 -42.13
C MET A 82 -6.87 9.36 -42.52
N SER A 83 -5.91 9.87 -41.74
CA SER A 83 -4.50 9.58 -41.96
C SER A 83 -4.15 8.15 -41.56
N LYS A 84 -3.08 7.59 -42.15
CA LYS A 84 -2.49 6.31 -41.76
C LYS A 84 -2.26 6.24 -40.25
N GLU A 85 -1.74 7.31 -39.66
CA GLU A 85 -1.45 7.39 -38.22
C GLU A 85 -2.74 7.33 -37.38
N ASP A 86 -3.78 8.06 -37.79
CA ASP A 86 -5.08 8.02 -37.09
C ASP A 86 -5.72 6.63 -37.17
N LEU A 87 -5.59 5.93 -38.31
CA LEU A 87 -6.08 4.56 -38.45
C LEU A 87 -5.34 3.58 -37.54
N ILE A 88 -4.01 3.74 -37.43
CA ILE A 88 -3.18 2.94 -36.52
C ILE A 88 -3.61 3.19 -35.06
N LEU A 89 -3.73 4.45 -34.65
CA LEU A 89 -4.14 4.81 -33.30
C LEU A 89 -5.56 4.34 -32.97
N LYS A 90 -6.50 4.49 -33.91
CA LYS A 90 -7.87 3.98 -33.80
C LYS A 90 -7.87 2.48 -33.53
N ASP A 91 -7.16 1.71 -34.35
CA ASP A 91 -7.12 0.25 -34.21
C ASP A 91 -6.38 -0.18 -32.94
N LEU A 92 -5.28 0.50 -32.59
CA LEU A 92 -4.54 0.31 -31.34
C LEU A 92 -5.46 0.50 -30.13
N ILE A 93 -6.26 1.56 -30.10
CA ILE A 93 -7.14 1.84 -28.97
C ILE A 93 -8.34 0.89 -28.97
N GLU A 94 -9.07 0.77 -30.09
CA GLU A 94 -10.30 -0.03 -30.16
C GLU A 94 -10.06 -1.51 -29.93
N THR A 95 -9.04 -2.10 -30.57
CA THR A 95 -8.74 -3.51 -30.42
C THR A 95 -8.38 -3.83 -28.97
N ASN A 96 -7.62 -2.96 -28.29
CA ASN A 96 -7.26 -3.18 -26.89
C ASN A 96 -8.43 -2.91 -25.92
N LEU A 97 -9.28 -1.91 -26.16
CA LEU A 97 -10.47 -1.65 -25.33
C LEU A 97 -11.49 -2.80 -25.44
N ARG A 98 -11.76 -3.30 -26.65
CA ARG A 98 -12.69 -4.43 -26.89
C ARG A 98 -12.15 -5.75 -26.33
N GLN A 99 -10.85 -6.00 -26.43
CA GLN A 99 -10.23 -7.26 -25.96
C GLN A 99 -9.99 -7.31 -24.44
N ARG A 100 -9.61 -6.18 -23.80
CA ARG A 100 -9.27 -6.16 -22.36
C ARG A 100 -10.48 -5.96 -21.44
N GLY A 101 -11.59 -5.47 -21.97
CA GLY A 101 -12.70 -4.94 -21.18
C GLY A 101 -12.31 -3.65 -20.45
N ILE A 102 -13.19 -2.65 -20.45
CA ILE A 102 -12.92 -1.33 -19.86
C ILE A 102 -12.53 -1.39 -18.37
N GLY A 103 -12.95 -2.43 -17.64
CA GLY A 103 -12.70 -2.60 -16.20
C GLY A 103 -11.22 -2.76 -15.80
N ASN A 104 -10.30 -3.00 -16.75
CA ASN A 104 -8.87 -3.20 -16.45
C ASN A 104 -8.00 -1.96 -16.69
N LEU A 105 -8.54 -0.89 -17.28
CA LEU A 105 -7.78 0.34 -17.50
C LEU A 105 -7.92 1.30 -16.34
N ASN A 106 -6.85 2.05 -16.11
CA ASN A 106 -6.87 3.23 -15.27
C ASN A 106 -7.90 4.26 -15.80
N PRO A 107 -8.66 4.95 -14.93
CA PRO A 107 -9.60 5.99 -15.36
C PRO A 107 -8.97 7.08 -16.24
N MET A 108 -7.76 7.55 -15.94
CA MET A 108 -7.07 8.57 -16.75
C MET A 108 -6.65 8.03 -18.12
N LYS A 109 -6.15 6.81 -18.19
CA LYS A 109 -5.82 6.15 -19.46
C LYS A 109 -7.06 6.01 -20.34
N THR A 110 -8.18 5.60 -19.74
CA THR A 110 -9.48 5.51 -20.43
C THR A 110 -9.94 6.89 -20.90
N ALA A 111 -9.76 7.94 -20.09
CA ALA A 111 -10.07 9.31 -20.47
C ALA A 111 -9.26 9.79 -21.69
N ARG A 112 -7.96 9.45 -21.75
CA ARG A 112 -7.08 9.73 -22.90
C ARG A 112 -7.53 8.96 -24.15
N CYS A 113 -7.87 7.68 -24.01
CA CYS A 113 -8.42 6.88 -25.10
C CYS A 113 -9.71 7.48 -25.67
N ILE A 114 -10.64 7.90 -24.81
CA ILE A 114 -11.91 8.52 -25.23
C ILE A 114 -11.63 9.81 -26.02
N LEU A 115 -10.76 10.68 -25.49
CA LEU A 115 -10.44 11.95 -26.13
C LEU A 115 -9.80 11.74 -27.51
N GLU A 116 -8.88 10.78 -27.61
CA GLU A 116 -8.21 10.46 -28.87
C GLU A 116 -9.18 9.86 -29.90
N LEU A 117 -10.06 8.94 -29.49
CA LEU A 117 -11.07 8.39 -30.37
C LEU A 117 -12.08 9.45 -30.83
N GLU A 118 -12.50 10.36 -29.95
CA GLU A 118 -13.37 11.47 -30.35
C GLU A 118 -12.70 12.40 -31.36
N ARG A 119 -11.40 12.68 -31.19
CA ARG A 119 -10.60 13.44 -32.16
C ARG A 119 -10.59 12.74 -33.52
N ILE A 120 -10.27 11.44 -33.54
CA ILE A 120 -10.15 10.65 -34.77
C ILE A 120 -11.50 10.53 -35.49
N TYR A 121 -12.59 10.28 -34.75
CA TYR A 121 -13.93 10.18 -35.29
C TYR A 121 -14.58 11.54 -35.59
N GLY A 122 -13.92 12.66 -35.27
CA GLY A 122 -14.45 14.00 -35.50
C GLY A 122 -15.73 14.30 -34.70
N VAL A 123 -15.88 13.71 -33.51
CA VAL A 123 -17.08 13.85 -32.66
C VAL A 123 -17.17 15.29 -32.15
N LYS A 124 -18.01 16.12 -32.77
CA LYS A 124 -18.24 17.52 -32.35
C LYS A 124 -19.33 17.60 -31.27
N ARG A 125 -19.18 18.52 -30.31
CA ARG A 125 -20.21 18.83 -29.30
C ARG A 125 -21.41 19.52 -29.96
N GLY A 126 -22.58 18.87 -29.96
CA GLY A 126 -23.85 19.49 -30.34
C GLY A 126 -24.77 18.56 -31.11
N ARG A 127 -26.08 18.85 -31.08
CA ARG A 127 -27.06 18.26 -32.00
C ARG A 127 -26.54 18.45 -33.43
N PRO A 128 -26.60 17.45 -34.33
CA PRO A 128 -26.41 17.72 -35.75
C PRO A 128 -27.34 18.88 -36.12
N ASN A 129 -26.80 19.95 -36.68
CA ASN A 129 -27.60 21.08 -37.16
C ASN A 129 -28.49 20.59 -38.31
N ASN A 130 -29.61 19.95 -37.98
CA ASN A 130 -30.77 19.86 -38.86
C ASN A 130 -31.55 21.17 -38.70
N VAL A 131 -30.90 22.29 -39.06
CA VAL A 131 -31.61 23.51 -39.40
C VAL A 131 -31.69 23.53 -40.91
N SER A 132 -32.76 22.95 -41.43
CA SER A 132 -33.27 23.31 -42.75
C SER A 132 -33.58 24.80 -42.73
N ASN A 133 -32.65 25.61 -43.27
CA ASN A 133 -32.96 26.82 -44.01
C ASN A 133 -31.68 27.35 -44.70
N GLY A 134 -31.65 27.22 -46.02
CA GLY A 134 -30.96 28.15 -46.92
C GLY A 134 -29.44 28.07 -47.00
N THR A 135 -28.95 27.44 -48.09
CA THR A 135 -27.74 27.84 -48.82
C THR A 135 -26.41 27.90 -48.07
N GLU A 136 -25.97 26.81 -47.45
CA GLU A 136 -24.53 26.52 -47.32
C GLU A 136 -24.29 25.04 -47.65
N LYS A 137 -23.25 24.78 -48.45
CA LYS A 137 -22.85 23.43 -48.86
C LYS A 137 -22.61 22.59 -47.61
N GLN A 138 -23.44 21.57 -47.39
CA GLN A 138 -23.17 20.53 -46.40
C GLN A 138 -21.80 19.91 -46.74
N GLU A 139 -20.80 20.17 -45.90
CA GLU A 139 -19.59 19.34 -45.90
C GLU A 139 -20.06 17.89 -45.71
N ALA A 140 -19.64 17.01 -46.61
CA ALA A 140 -19.99 15.60 -46.52
C ALA A 140 -19.57 15.09 -45.13
N VAL A 141 -20.56 14.73 -44.31
CA VAL A 141 -20.31 14.09 -43.01
C VAL A 141 -19.44 12.88 -43.30
N SER A 142 -18.22 12.85 -42.74
CA SER A 142 -17.31 11.74 -42.92
C SER A 142 -18.06 10.44 -42.58
N PRO A 143 -17.97 9.37 -43.41
CA PRO A 143 -18.63 8.10 -43.14
C PRO A 143 -18.17 7.44 -41.82
N PHE A 144 -17.15 8.00 -41.18
CA PHE A 144 -16.62 7.59 -39.88
C PHE A 144 -17.07 8.45 -38.71
N SER A 145 -17.87 9.50 -38.93
CA SER A 145 -18.36 10.36 -37.85
C SER A 145 -19.23 9.56 -36.89
N LYS A 146 -18.87 9.59 -35.60
CA LYS A 146 -19.65 8.95 -34.53
C LYS A 146 -20.27 9.98 -33.60
N THR A 147 -21.36 9.61 -32.95
CA THR A 147 -21.86 10.34 -31.79
C THR A 147 -21.16 9.87 -30.50
N GLN A 148 -21.26 10.66 -29.42
CA GLN A 148 -20.77 10.22 -28.11
C GLN A 148 -21.47 8.95 -27.63
N THR A 149 -22.75 8.79 -27.98
CA THR A 149 -23.56 7.61 -27.62
C THR A 149 -23.04 6.36 -28.36
N GLU A 150 -22.83 6.45 -29.68
CA GLU A 150 -22.27 5.35 -30.48
C GLU A 150 -20.87 4.96 -30.00
N LEU A 151 -20.02 5.95 -29.70
CA LEU A 151 -18.69 5.68 -29.15
C LEU A 151 -18.76 4.97 -27.80
N ALA A 152 -19.69 5.34 -26.92
CA ALA A 152 -19.88 4.70 -25.62
C ALA A 152 -20.32 3.23 -25.78
N GLU A 153 -21.25 2.96 -26.69
CA GLU A 153 -21.72 1.61 -27.02
C GLU A 153 -20.58 0.74 -27.59
N ASP A 154 -19.79 1.30 -28.50
CA ASP A 154 -18.67 0.60 -29.16
C ASP A 154 -17.61 0.09 -28.19
N ILE A 155 -17.33 0.88 -27.15
CA ILE A 155 -16.33 0.54 -26.15
C ILE A 155 -16.98 -0.23 -24.98
N GLY A 156 -18.32 -0.21 -24.83
CA GLY A 156 -19.07 -0.98 -23.84
C GLY A 156 -19.28 -0.26 -22.50
N ILE A 157 -19.43 1.06 -22.48
CA ILE A 157 -19.85 1.84 -21.30
C ILE A 157 -21.10 2.66 -21.56
N THR A 158 -21.71 3.15 -20.49
CA THR A 158 -22.80 4.10 -20.59
C THR A 158 -22.30 5.47 -21.05
N GLU A 159 -23.13 6.20 -21.79
CA GLU A 159 -22.84 7.58 -22.21
C GLU A 159 -22.49 8.49 -21.01
N ARG A 160 -23.17 8.29 -19.87
CA ARG A 160 -22.85 8.98 -18.61
C ARG A 160 -21.42 8.73 -18.15
N ARG A 161 -20.97 7.46 -18.16
CA ARG A 161 -19.60 7.10 -17.76
C ARG A 161 -18.58 7.63 -18.75
N LEU A 162 -18.88 7.63 -20.05
CA LEU A 162 -18.02 8.26 -21.07
C LEU A 162 -17.83 9.75 -20.79
N LYS A 163 -18.93 10.49 -20.53
CA LYS A 163 -18.87 11.92 -20.20
C LYS A 163 -18.05 12.19 -18.93
N GLN A 164 -18.28 11.40 -17.88
CA GLN A 164 -17.53 11.48 -16.63
C GLN A 164 -16.03 11.28 -16.85
N LEU A 165 -15.63 10.21 -17.55
CA LEU A 165 -14.22 9.92 -17.80
C LEU A 165 -13.58 10.99 -18.69
N LYS A 166 -14.28 11.42 -19.75
CA LYS A 166 -13.82 12.49 -20.63
C LYS A 166 -13.51 13.76 -19.85
N LYS A 167 -14.34 14.10 -18.87
CA LYS A 167 -14.21 15.32 -18.04
C LYS A 167 -12.90 15.33 -17.25
N LEU A 168 -12.31 14.18 -16.93
CA LEU A 168 -11.02 14.09 -16.23
C LEU A 168 -9.85 14.74 -16.99
N ASN A 169 -9.95 14.88 -18.31
CA ASN A 169 -8.91 15.57 -19.10
C ASN A 169 -8.86 17.09 -18.82
N ASP A 170 -9.90 17.65 -18.19
CA ASP A 170 -9.95 19.08 -17.80
C ASP A 170 -9.28 19.34 -16.44
N LEU A 171 -8.76 18.30 -15.78
CA LEU A 171 -7.99 18.44 -14.54
C LEU A 171 -6.58 18.97 -14.82
N ILE A 172 -6.02 19.73 -13.88
CA ILE A 172 -4.60 20.08 -13.86
C ILE A 172 -3.70 18.83 -13.80
N PRO A 173 -2.47 18.87 -14.34
CA PRO A 173 -1.57 17.71 -14.40
C PRO A 173 -1.36 17.01 -13.05
N GLU A 174 -1.31 17.78 -11.97
CA GLU A 174 -1.11 17.30 -10.61
C GLU A 174 -2.30 16.44 -10.14
N LEU A 175 -3.53 16.90 -10.41
CA LEU A 175 -4.76 16.16 -10.09
C LEU A 175 -4.96 14.95 -11.01
N GLN A 176 -4.63 15.08 -12.30
CA GLN A 176 -4.62 13.94 -13.23
C GLN A 176 -3.71 12.82 -12.73
N LYS A 177 -2.50 13.16 -12.27
CA LYS A 177 -1.56 12.19 -11.71
C LYS A 177 -2.14 11.48 -10.48
N LEU A 178 -2.85 12.20 -9.60
CA LEU A 178 -3.49 11.57 -8.43
C LEU A 178 -4.60 10.60 -8.83
N VAL A 179 -5.36 10.88 -9.90
CA VAL A 179 -6.34 9.92 -10.44
C VAL A 179 -5.64 8.72 -11.08
N GLU A 180 -4.55 8.96 -11.81
CA GLU A 180 -3.73 7.90 -12.43
C GLU A 180 -3.06 6.99 -11.38
N GLU A 181 -2.66 7.53 -10.23
CA GLU A 181 -2.13 6.72 -9.11
C GLU A 181 -3.23 6.03 -8.28
N GLY A 182 -4.51 6.32 -8.55
CA GLY A 182 -5.65 5.79 -7.79
C GLY A 182 -5.87 6.46 -6.42
N LYS A 183 -5.13 7.53 -6.12
CA LYS A 183 -5.25 8.33 -4.89
C LYS A 183 -6.47 9.25 -4.89
N LEU A 184 -6.93 9.62 -6.09
CA LEU A 184 -8.16 10.37 -6.32
C LEU A 184 -9.13 9.52 -7.13
N SER A 185 -10.33 9.28 -6.60
CA SER A 185 -11.34 8.52 -7.34
C SER A 185 -11.76 9.26 -8.62
N SER A 186 -12.11 8.52 -9.67
CA SER A 186 -12.57 9.13 -10.93
C SER A 186 -13.81 10.01 -10.75
N THR A 187 -14.66 9.71 -9.76
CA THR A 187 -15.86 10.50 -9.48
C THR A 187 -15.50 11.82 -8.81
N ALA A 188 -14.58 11.80 -7.85
CA ALA A 188 -14.08 13.02 -7.21
C ALA A 188 -13.29 13.88 -8.22
N GLY A 189 -12.45 13.25 -9.05
CA GLY A 189 -11.76 13.93 -10.15
C GLY A 189 -12.72 14.61 -11.12
N GLU A 190 -13.83 13.96 -11.49
CA GLU A 190 -14.86 14.58 -12.34
C GLU A 190 -15.43 15.86 -11.69
N GLN A 191 -15.72 15.85 -10.39
CA GLN A 191 -16.23 17.04 -9.70
C GLN A 191 -15.22 18.19 -9.71
N LEU A 192 -13.94 17.89 -9.48
CA LEU A 192 -12.88 18.90 -9.51
C LEU A 192 -12.67 19.48 -10.91
N ALA A 193 -12.88 18.68 -11.95
CA ALA A 193 -12.74 19.10 -13.34
C ALA A 193 -13.80 20.12 -13.81
N TYR A 194 -14.87 20.34 -13.04
CA TYR A 194 -15.82 21.43 -13.29
C TYR A 194 -15.32 22.79 -12.78
N LEU A 195 -14.31 22.79 -11.92
CA LEU A 195 -13.68 24.02 -11.43
C LEU A 195 -12.67 24.53 -12.47
N ASP A 196 -12.45 25.83 -12.49
CA ASP A 196 -11.40 26.44 -13.32
C ASP A 196 -10.00 26.06 -12.81
N GLU A 197 -9.00 26.26 -13.67
CA GLU A 197 -7.62 25.84 -13.40
C GLU A 197 -7.03 26.50 -12.15
N GLU A 198 -7.33 27.77 -11.89
CA GLU A 198 -6.83 28.50 -10.73
C GLU A 198 -7.40 27.92 -9.44
N THR A 199 -8.71 27.71 -9.40
CA THR A 199 -9.40 27.08 -8.26
C THR A 199 -8.89 25.65 -8.02
N GLN A 200 -8.67 24.86 -9.07
CA GLN A 200 -8.08 23.52 -8.95
C GLN A 200 -6.68 23.58 -8.31
N ARG A 201 -5.83 24.53 -8.71
CA ARG A 201 -4.48 24.71 -8.14
C ARG A 201 -4.54 25.15 -6.68
N GLN A 202 -5.42 26.09 -6.34
CA GLN A 202 -5.61 26.52 -4.96
C GLN A 202 -6.05 25.35 -4.06
N LEU A 203 -7.01 24.55 -4.53
CA LEU A 203 -7.48 23.38 -3.81
C LEU A 203 -6.38 22.32 -3.65
N PHE A 204 -5.62 22.05 -4.71
CA PHE A 204 -4.48 21.14 -4.66
C PHE A 204 -3.43 21.61 -3.63
N ASN A 205 -3.12 22.91 -3.57
CA ASN A 205 -2.16 23.45 -2.60
C ASN A 205 -2.66 23.31 -1.16
N VAL A 206 -3.92 23.66 -0.90
CA VAL A 206 -4.52 23.55 0.45
C VAL A 206 -4.60 22.09 0.91
N LEU A 207 -5.01 21.18 0.04
CA LEU A 207 -5.09 19.76 0.38
C LEU A 207 -3.70 19.10 0.42
N GLY A 208 -2.76 19.58 -0.40
CA GLY A 208 -1.38 19.12 -0.45
C GLY A 208 -0.58 19.49 0.79
N GLU A 209 -0.79 20.69 1.36
CA GLU A 209 -0.16 21.12 2.61
C GLU A 209 -0.64 20.30 3.81
N ASP A 210 -1.95 20.05 3.94
CA ASP A 210 -2.52 19.30 5.08
C ASP A 210 -2.13 17.81 5.04
N LEU A 211 -2.01 17.22 3.83
CA LEU A 211 -1.52 15.85 3.66
C LEU A 211 -0.04 15.69 3.92
N ASN A 212 0.80 16.63 3.49
CA ASN A 212 2.24 16.50 3.67
C ASN A 212 2.62 16.61 5.15
N ASP A 213 1.92 17.44 5.92
CA ASP A 213 2.12 17.57 7.36
C ASP A 213 1.51 16.42 8.17
N GLN A 214 0.30 15.96 7.83
CA GLN A 214 -0.30 14.81 8.53
C GLN A 214 0.42 13.50 8.18
N ALA A 215 0.73 13.25 6.92
CA ALA A 215 1.49 12.06 6.51
C ALA A 215 2.91 12.07 7.09
N LYS A 216 3.56 13.23 7.18
CA LYS A 216 4.88 13.35 7.83
C LYS A 216 4.79 13.14 9.34
N ARG A 217 3.75 13.64 10.01
CA ARG A 217 3.50 13.39 11.44
C ARG A 217 3.22 11.92 11.71
N ILE A 218 2.32 11.29 10.95
CA ILE A 218 1.99 9.87 11.09
C ILE A 218 3.22 8.99 10.78
N ARG A 219 4.01 9.32 9.75
CA ARG A 219 5.28 8.61 9.45
C ARG A 219 6.28 8.76 10.60
N GLN A 220 6.49 9.98 11.10
CA GLN A 220 7.41 10.22 12.22
C GLN A 220 6.94 9.53 13.52
N GLU A 221 5.64 9.49 13.77
CA GLU A 221 5.07 8.84 14.95
C GLU A 221 5.14 7.31 14.83
N ALA A 222 4.83 6.76 13.66
CA ALA A 222 5.00 5.33 13.36
C ALA A 222 6.47 4.90 13.44
N GLU A 223 7.41 5.71 12.93
CA GLU A 223 8.84 5.44 12.98
C GLU A 223 9.37 5.51 14.42
N LYS A 224 8.96 6.51 15.21
CA LYS A 224 9.27 6.59 16.65
C LYS A 224 8.70 5.42 17.44
N ASN A 225 7.47 5.02 17.15
CA ASN A 225 6.83 3.87 17.79
C ASN A 225 7.56 2.56 17.45
N MET A 226 7.96 2.38 16.19
CA MET A 226 8.73 1.23 15.73
C MET A 226 10.13 1.18 16.34
N GLN A 227 10.82 2.32 16.45
CA GLN A 227 12.10 2.42 17.15
C GLN A 227 11.96 2.04 18.63
N ARG A 228 10.94 2.58 19.32
CA ARG A 228 10.66 2.26 20.71
C ARG A 228 10.37 0.77 20.92
N LEU A 229 9.61 0.16 20.02
CA LEU A 229 9.23 -1.25 20.10
C LEU A 229 10.44 -2.17 19.82
N ALA A 230 11.29 -1.81 18.86
CA ALA A 230 12.55 -2.49 18.59
C ALA A 230 13.53 -2.40 19.77
N GLU A 231 13.61 -1.25 20.42
CA GLU A 231 14.41 -1.04 21.63
C GLU A 231 13.93 -1.92 22.79
N GLN A 232 12.61 -1.97 23.04
CA GLN A 232 12.01 -2.85 24.04
C GLN A 232 12.31 -4.33 23.75
N LEU A 233 12.22 -4.75 22.49
CA LEU A 233 12.49 -6.12 22.08
C LEU A 233 13.97 -6.49 22.29
N ASN A 234 14.89 -5.58 21.98
CA ASN A 234 16.32 -5.74 22.27
C ASN A 234 16.62 -5.81 23.78
N GLN A 235 15.96 -4.98 24.59
CA GLN A 235 16.10 -5.01 26.05
C GLN A 235 15.64 -6.36 26.62
N ILE A 236 14.43 -6.81 26.24
CA ILE A 236 13.88 -8.11 26.68
C ILE A 236 14.78 -9.26 26.21
N GLN A 237 15.29 -9.20 24.98
CA GLN A 237 16.20 -10.22 24.45
C GLN A 237 17.54 -10.28 25.22
N THR A 238 18.05 -9.12 25.64
CA THR A 238 19.27 -9.02 26.44
C THR A 238 19.04 -9.58 27.85
N GLU A 239 17.92 -9.23 28.49
CA GLU A 239 17.54 -9.80 29.78
C GLU A 239 17.33 -11.31 29.72
N LYS A 240 16.70 -11.82 28.66
CA LYS A 240 16.53 -13.25 28.42
C LYS A 240 17.88 -13.96 28.40
N ARG A 241 18.82 -13.49 27.58
CA ARG A 241 20.19 -14.07 27.52
C ARG A 241 20.88 -14.06 28.88
N ARG A 242 20.74 -12.96 29.64
CA ARG A 242 21.31 -12.84 30.98
C ARG A 242 20.72 -13.86 31.96
N LYS A 243 19.38 -13.97 32.02
CA LYS A 243 18.70 -14.93 32.91
C LYS A 243 18.97 -16.38 32.53
N GLU A 244 19.04 -16.68 31.23
CA GLU A 244 19.37 -18.01 30.73
C GLU A 244 20.80 -18.43 31.13
N ALA A 245 21.77 -17.53 30.99
CA ALA A 245 23.14 -17.77 31.45
C ALA A 245 23.24 -17.94 32.98
N GLU A 246 22.48 -17.15 33.75
CA GLU A 246 22.44 -17.26 35.21
C GLU A 246 21.87 -18.62 35.65
N ILE A 247 20.74 -19.05 35.06
CA ILE A 247 20.13 -20.36 35.34
C ILE A 247 21.08 -21.49 34.95
N ALA A 248 21.76 -21.38 33.80
CA ALA A 248 22.72 -22.39 33.36
C ALA A 248 23.88 -22.54 34.36
N LYS A 249 24.44 -21.42 34.82
CA LYS A 249 25.51 -21.43 35.83
C LYS A 249 25.05 -22.06 37.15
N MET A 250 23.86 -21.71 37.63
CA MET A 250 23.31 -22.30 38.86
C MET A 250 23.06 -23.81 38.73
N LYS A 251 22.64 -24.28 37.55
CA LYS A 251 22.49 -25.72 37.27
C LYS A 251 23.82 -26.46 37.27
N GLU A 252 24.87 -25.84 36.74
CA GLU A 252 26.22 -26.40 36.78
C GLU A 252 26.74 -26.51 38.22
N GLU A 253 26.56 -25.46 39.01
CA GLU A 253 26.87 -25.45 40.45
C GLU A 253 26.07 -26.54 41.20
N LEU A 254 24.78 -26.66 40.94
CA LEU A 254 23.94 -27.72 41.52
C LEU A 254 24.44 -29.12 41.14
N ASN A 255 24.76 -29.35 39.86
CA ASN A 255 25.25 -30.65 39.39
C ASN A 255 26.59 -31.03 40.05
N SER A 256 27.47 -30.04 40.29
CA SER A 256 28.72 -30.26 41.04
C SER A 256 28.45 -30.69 42.48
N LYS A 257 27.45 -30.08 43.15
CA LYS A 257 27.03 -30.43 44.51
C LYS A 257 26.37 -31.80 44.57
N GLU A 258 25.53 -32.14 43.61
CA GLU A 258 24.91 -33.46 43.50
C GLU A 258 25.96 -34.57 43.28
N THR A 259 26.99 -34.28 42.49
CA THR A 259 28.14 -35.18 42.32
C THR A 259 28.87 -35.39 43.64
N LEU A 260 29.11 -34.31 44.41
CA LEU A 260 29.75 -34.38 45.72
C LEU A 260 28.90 -35.17 46.74
N ILE A 261 27.59 -34.94 46.76
CA ILE A 261 26.62 -35.74 47.55
C ILE A 261 26.78 -37.23 47.22
N GLY A 262 26.80 -37.59 45.93
CA GLY A 262 27.01 -38.96 45.50
C GLY A 262 28.36 -39.55 45.94
N GLN A 263 29.43 -38.74 45.96
CA GLN A 263 30.74 -39.16 46.48
C GLN A 263 30.70 -39.40 48.00
N TYR A 264 30.02 -38.56 48.77
CA TYR A 264 29.83 -38.76 50.20
C TYR A 264 29.03 -40.02 50.50
N GLU A 265 27.91 -40.23 49.80
CA GLU A 265 27.10 -41.45 49.92
C GLU A 265 27.89 -42.72 49.54
N ALA A 266 28.76 -42.65 48.54
CA ALA A 266 29.64 -43.76 48.19
C ALA A 266 30.68 -44.05 49.29
N LYS A 267 31.32 -43.01 49.84
CA LYS A 267 32.28 -43.15 50.96
C LYS A 267 31.63 -43.73 52.21
N ILE A 268 30.45 -43.23 52.59
CA ILE A 268 29.68 -43.74 53.73
C ILE A 268 29.36 -45.23 53.54
N ARG A 269 28.89 -45.63 52.35
CA ARG A 269 28.63 -47.05 52.02
C ARG A 269 29.88 -47.93 52.15
N MET A 270 31.06 -47.44 51.74
CA MET A 270 32.31 -48.18 51.89
C MET A 270 32.70 -48.35 53.37
N LEU A 271 32.52 -47.30 54.18
CA LEU A 271 32.77 -47.36 55.62
C LEU A 271 31.82 -48.34 56.31
N GLU A 272 30.52 -48.28 56.02
CA GLU A 272 29.50 -49.20 56.54
C GLU A 272 29.83 -50.67 56.20
N GLN A 273 30.26 -50.94 54.97
CA GLN A 273 30.69 -52.28 54.58
C GLN A 273 31.93 -52.73 55.35
N ARG A 274 32.94 -51.86 55.52
CA ARG A 274 34.16 -52.18 56.26
C ARG A 274 33.89 -52.44 57.75
N MET A 275 33.01 -51.66 58.36
CA MET A 275 32.55 -51.87 59.74
C MET A 275 31.87 -53.22 59.88
N LYS A 276 30.96 -53.56 58.96
CA LYS A 276 30.28 -54.86 58.94
C LYS A 276 31.25 -56.04 58.76
N ASP A 277 32.28 -55.89 57.93
CA ASP A 277 33.30 -56.91 57.74
C ASP A 277 34.12 -57.13 59.03
N LEU A 278 34.46 -56.05 59.75
CA LEU A 278 35.16 -56.09 61.04
C LEU A 278 34.30 -56.72 62.16
N GLU A 279 32.99 -56.49 62.17
CA GLU A 279 32.05 -57.12 63.12
C GLU A 279 31.91 -58.64 62.89
N SER A 280 32.12 -59.12 61.66
CA SER A 280 31.94 -60.53 61.30
C SER A 280 33.17 -61.43 61.56
N GLY A 281 34.32 -60.85 61.91
CA GLY A 281 35.54 -61.60 62.27
C GLY A 281 35.49 -62.15 63.70
N GLU A 282 35.70 -63.46 63.87
CA GLU A 282 35.78 -64.10 65.20
C GLU A 282 36.93 -63.51 66.06
N ALA A 283 36.56 -63.08 67.28
CA ALA A 283 37.40 -62.46 68.32
C ALA A 283 38.11 -61.16 67.90
N VAL A 284 37.45 -60.02 68.15
CA VAL A 284 37.96 -58.67 67.88
C VAL A 284 39.17 -58.35 68.79
N PRO A 285 40.41 -58.27 68.27
CA PRO A 285 41.55 -57.79 69.07
C PRO A 285 41.36 -56.29 69.42
N GLU A 286 42.00 -55.81 70.48
CA GLU A 286 41.94 -54.40 70.93
C GLU A 286 42.23 -53.39 69.78
N ALA A 287 43.08 -53.78 68.83
CA ALA A 287 43.36 -53.01 67.61
C ALA A 287 42.15 -52.85 66.67
N ALA A 288 41.25 -53.83 66.59
CA ALA A 288 40.05 -53.78 65.76
C ALA A 288 38.91 -52.97 66.41
N GLN A 289 38.88 -52.86 67.75
CA GLN A 289 38.00 -51.91 68.44
C GLN A 289 38.41 -50.45 68.18
N ALA A 290 39.71 -50.15 68.24
CA ALA A 290 40.22 -48.82 67.92
C ALA A 290 39.96 -48.43 66.44
N GLU A 291 40.10 -49.38 65.49
CA GLU A 291 39.75 -49.16 64.08
C GLU A 291 38.24 -48.89 63.92
N MET A 292 37.37 -49.61 64.66
CA MET A 292 35.92 -49.40 64.63
C MET A 292 35.53 -47.99 65.11
N GLU A 293 36.03 -47.54 66.26
CA GLU A 293 35.76 -46.18 66.77
C GLU A 293 36.23 -45.09 65.80
N GLU A 294 37.37 -45.29 65.13
CA GLU A 294 37.87 -44.35 64.12
C GLU A 294 36.98 -44.31 62.87
N LEU A 295 36.46 -45.46 62.43
CA LEU A 295 35.53 -45.57 61.30
C LEU A 295 34.16 -44.92 61.62
N GLU A 296 33.62 -45.16 62.81
CA GLU A 296 32.38 -44.54 63.29
C GLU A 296 32.48 -43.01 63.33
N ARG A 297 33.61 -42.49 63.84
CA ARG A 297 33.86 -41.05 63.87
C ARG A 297 33.92 -40.46 62.46
N LYS A 298 34.63 -41.10 61.53
CA LYS A 298 34.70 -40.67 60.12
C LYS A 298 33.34 -40.74 59.43
N GLN A 299 32.52 -41.74 59.75
CA GLN A 299 31.17 -41.87 59.23
C GLN A 299 30.28 -40.72 59.72
N ALA A 300 30.34 -40.38 61.02
CA ALA A 300 29.58 -39.26 61.59
C ALA A 300 29.98 -37.91 60.97
N GLU A 301 31.28 -37.66 60.81
CA GLU A 301 31.79 -36.44 60.14
C GLU A 301 31.28 -36.34 58.68
N LEU A 302 31.34 -37.44 57.92
CA LEU A 302 30.83 -37.50 56.54
C LEU A 302 29.31 -37.36 56.44
N GLN A 303 28.55 -37.89 57.41
CA GLN A 303 27.09 -37.74 57.46
C GLN A 303 26.71 -36.27 57.70
N GLU A 304 27.44 -35.55 58.54
CA GLU A 304 27.19 -34.13 58.77
C GLU A 304 27.49 -33.29 57.51
N GLU A 305 28.59 -33.57 56.81
CA GLU A 305 28.92 -32.94 55.52
C GLU A 305 27.88 -33.23 54.44
N LEU A 306 27.41 -34.49 54.35
CA LEU A 306 26.36 -34.91 53.42
C LEU A 306 25.06 -34.14 53.66
N GLU A 307 24.64 -34.02 54.92
CA GLU A 307 23.39 -33.35 55.28
C GLU A 307 23.45 -31.83 54.99
N ARG A 308 24.61 -31.19 55.23
CA ARG A 308 24.84 -29.80 54.83
C ARG A 308 24.77 -29.64 53.32
N ALA A 309 25.45 -30.51 52.56
CA ALA A 309 25.44 -30.47 51.10
C ALA A 309 24.03 -30.68 50.52
N ARG A 310 23.22 -31.57 51.11
CA ARG A 310 21.81 -31.79 50.72
C ARG A 310 20.95 -30.56 50.93
N LYS A 311 21.06 -29.89 52.09
CA LYS A 311 20.31 -28.64 52.36
C LYS A 311 20.68 -27.53 51.39
N GLU A 312 21.96 -27.38 51.06
CA GLU A 312 22.43 -26.41 50.06
C GLU A 312 21.87 -26.73 48.66
N ALA A 313 21.91 -27.99 48.25
CA ALA A 313 21.38 -28.44 46.97
C ALA A 313 19.86 -28.25 46.86
N GLU A 314 19.12 -28.53 47.93
CA GLU A 314 17.66 -28.31 47.99
C GLU A 314 17.29 -26.83 47.87
N HIS A 315 18.01 -25.96 48.58
CA HIS A 315 17.85 -24.51 48.45
C HIS A 315 18.15 -24.03 47.02
N MET A 316 19.23 -24.52 46.40
CA MET A 316 19.55 -24.23 45.00
C MET A 316 18.46 -24.68 44.04
N ARG A 317 17.93 -25.89 44.20
CA ARG A 317 16.82 -26.41 43.38
C ARG A 317 15.59 -25.51 43.44
N SER A 318 15.20 -25.09 44.64
CA SER A 318 14.09 -24.16 44.84
C SER A 318 14.33 -22.82 44.13
N SER A 319 15.53 -22.24 44.27
CA SER A 319 15.89 -20.98 43.65
C SER A 319 15.93 -21.05 42.11
N ILE A 320 16.49 -22.13 41.56
CA ILE A 320 16.49 -22.39 40.11
C ILE A 320 15.05 -22.47 39.59
N LYS A 321 14.17 -23.22 40.26
CA LYS A 321 12.76 -23.37 39.85
C LYS A 321 12.04 -22.01 39.78
N GLN A 322 12.21 -21.16 40.78
CA GLN A 322 11.63 -19.81 40.78
C GLN A 322 12.14 -18.96 39.62
N LYS A 323 13.44 -19.03 39.32
CA LYS A 323 14.04 -18.30 38.19
C LYS A 323 13.58 -18.84 36.83
N GLU A 324 13.39 -20.15 36.70
CA GLU A 324 12.84 -20.77 35.48
C GLU A 324 11.39 -20.35 35.23
N GLU A 325 10.56 -20.27 36.27
CA GLU A 325 9.18 -19.76 36.17
C GLU A 325 9.17 -18.29 35.71
N ALA A 326 10.01 -17.44 36.30
CA ALA A 326 10.17 -16.05 35.89
C ALA A 326 10.78 -15.89 34.48
N PHE A 327 11.59 -16.84 34.02
CA PHE A 327 12.10 -16.85 32.65
C PHE A 327 11.01 -17.25 31.64
N LYS A 328 10.15 -18.19 32.02
CA LYS A 328 9.01 -18.63 31.20
C LYS A 328 8.02 -17.50 30.95
N SER A 329 7.70 -16.68 31.95
CA SER A 329 6.84 -15.51 31.77
C SER A 329 7.47 -14.48 30.83
N LEU A 330 8.76 -14.17 31.01
CA LEU A 330 9.50 -13.26 30.15
C LEU A 330 9.55 -13.72 28.68
N LYS A 331 9.64 -15.03 28.45
CA LYS A 331 9.60 -15.62 27.10
C LYS A 331 8.23 -15.41 26.44
N LEU A 332 7.14 -15.58 27.19
CA LEU A 332 5.78 -15.33 26.69
C LEU A 332 5.58 -13.86 26.33
N GLU A 333 6.08 -12.93 27.14
CA GLU A 333 6.05 -11.49 26.84
C GLU A 333 6.83 -11.16 25.57
N PHE A 334 8.01 -11.74 25.40
CA PHE A 334 8.81 -11.60 24.18
C PHE A 334 8.07 -12.10 22.93
N ASP A 335 7.50 -13.30 23.00
CA ASP A 335 6.79 -13.92 21.86
C ASP A 335 5.51 -13.14 21.51
N ALA A 336 4.79 -12.63 22.51
CA ALA A 336 3.63 -11.76 22.30
C ALA A 336 4.01 -10.43 21.63
N LEU A 337 5.09 -9.79 22.09
CA LEU A 337 5.59 -8.54 21.52
C LEU A 337 6.04 -8.73 20.07
N LYS A 338 6.79 -9.81 19.81
CA LYS A 338 7.26 -10.18 18.47
C LYS A 338 6.09 -10.47 17.52
N SER A 339 5.10 -11.24 17.98
CA SER A 339 3.91 -11.54 17.18
C SER A 339 3.12 -10.28 16.86
N ASN A 340 3.01 -9.32 17.79
CA ASN A 340 2.33 -8.05 17.55
C ASN A 340 3.04 -7.20 16.48
N ILE A 341 4.39 -7.21 16.48
CA ILE A 341 5.18 -6.56 15.42
C ILE A 341 4.93 -7.22 14.07
N GLU A 342 4.93 -8.55 14.01
CA GLU A 342 4.74 -9.32 12.78
C GLU A 342 3.32 -9.18 12.21
N THR A 343 2.29 -9.11 13.06
CA THR A 343 0.89 -8.95 12.63
C THR A 343 0.55 -7.51 12.25
N GLN A 344 1.09 -6.51 12.96
CA GLN A 344 0.85 -5.11 12.62
C GLN A 344 1.63 -4.64 11.39
N HIS A 345 2.74 -5.32 11.03
CA HIS A 345 3.65 -4.87 9.97
C HIS A 345 3.93 -5.90 8.87
N GLY A 346 3.20 -7.01 8.84
CA GLY A 346 3.30 -8.07 7.84
C GLY A 346 2.58 -7.78 6.52
N ALA A 347 3.18 -6.93 5.67
CA ALA A 347 3.13 -6.96 4.19
C ALA A 347 3.54 -5.58 3.64
N THR A 348 4.78 -5.46 3.14
CA THR A 348 5.28 -4.35 2.28
C THR A 348 5.04 -2.91 2.76
N PRO A 349 6.09 -2.10 2.98
CA PRO A 349 5.97 -0.68 3.34
C PRO A 349 5.56 0.21 2.14
N LEU A 350 4.48 -0.15 1.45
CA LEU A 350 3.91 0.63 0.35
C LEU A 350 2.38 0.76 0.36
N ASN A 351 1.64 0.22 1.33
CA ASN A 351 0.17 0.18 1.25
C ASN A 351 -0.60 0.69 2.46
N PHE A 352 0.03 1.33 3.45
CA PHE A 352 -0.68 1.74 4.67
C PHE A 352 -1.00 3.24 4.81
N LEU A 353 -0.74 4.08 3.80
CA LEU A 353 -0.93 5.53 3.97
C LEU A 353 -1.49 6.33 2.78
N ASP A 354 -1.92 5.73 1.68
CA ASP A 354 -2.01 6.50 0.42
C ASP A 354 -3.39 6.63 -0.25
N ILE A 355 -4.51 6.24 0.38
CA ILE A 355 -5.84 6.34 -0.27
C ILE A 355 -6.94 6.92 0.65
N ASN A 356 -6.85 6.71 1.96
CA ASN A 356 -7.97 7.07 2.84
C ASN A 356 -7.97 8.52 3.35
N ASP A 357 -6.89 9.30 3.28
CA ASP A 357 -6.93 10.69 3.79
C ASP A 357 -7.24 11.71 2.70
N PHE A 358 -6.60 11.65 1.52
CA PHE A 358 -6.92 12.58 0.44
C PHE A 358 -8.32 12.33 -0.13
N SER A 359 -8.64 11.08 -0.45
CA SER A 359 -9.94 10.76 -1.04
C SER A 359 -11.07 11.01 -0.03
N TYR A 360 -10.84 10.80 1.27
CA TYR A 360 -11.80 11.15 2.33
C TYR A 360 -11.96 12.66 2.50
N ASN A 361 -10.87 13.43 2.55
CA ASN A 361 -10.94 14.89 2.69
C ASN A 361 -11.55 15.56 1.45
N VAL A 362 -11.22 15.09 0.25
CA VAL A 362 -11.85 15.51 -1.00
C VAL A 362 -13.32 15.11 -1.02
N SER A 363 -13.68 13.89 -0.59
CA SER A 363 -15.09 13.46 -0.57
C SER A 363 -15.89 14.27 0.45
N ARG A 364 -15.36 14.55 1.64
CA ARG A 364 -16.01 15.38 2.67
C ARG A 364 -16.10 16.85 2.27
N PHE A 365 -15.11 17.36 1.54
CA PHE A 365 -15.18 18.68 0.92
C PHE A 365 -16.25 18.70 -0.16
N LEU A 366 -16.20 17.78 -1.13
CA LEU A 366 -17.18 17.67 -2.20
C LEU A 366 -18.60 17.45 -1.67
N GLU A 367 -18.83 16.68 -0.60
CA GLU A 367 -20.14 16.56 0.04
C GLU A 367 -20.68 17.92 0.52
N LYS A 368 -19.81 18.80 1.01
CA LYS A 368 -20.18 20.14 1.49
C LYS A 368 -20.34 21.15 0.36
N VAL A 369 -19.57 21.02 -0.72
CA VAL A 369 -19.52 22.03 -1.80
C VAL A 369 -20.29 21.62 -3.06
N SER A 370 -20.55 20.33 -3.29
CA SER A 370 -21.28 19.80 -4.45
C SER A 370 -22.70 20.40 -4.60
N PRO A 371 -23.47 20.63 -3.51
CA PRO A 371 -24.72 21.38 -3.61
C PRO A 371 -24.54 22.83 -4.11
N LEU A 372 -23.42 23.47 -3.76
CA LEU A 372 -23.10 24.83 -4.19
C LEU A 372 -22.62 24.90 -5.64
N VAL A 373 -21.87 23.88 -6.09
CA VAL A 373 -21.45 23.73 -7.50
C VAL A 373 -22.68 23.53 -8.40
N TYR A 374 -23.63 22.70 -7.97
CA TYR A 374 -24.92 22.52 -8.66
C TYR A 374 -25.75 23.81 -8.73
N LEU A 375 -25.78 24.60 -7.65
CA LEU A 375 -26.44 25.91 -7.64
C LEU A 375 -25.76 26.91 -8.60
N GLY A 376 -24.44 26.85 -8.74
CA GLY A 376 -23.65 27.61 -9.72
C GLY A 376 -24.19 27.50 -11.14
N GLU A 377 -24.50 26.29 -11.60
CA GLU A 377 -25.09 26.06 -12.92
C GLU A 377 -26.48 26.68 -13.04
N GLN A 378 -27.29 26.67 -11.97
CA GLN A 378 -28.63 27.28 -11.98
C GLN A 378 -28.57 28.81 -12.00
N PHE A 379 -27.54 29.43 -11.39
CA PHE A 379 -27.33 30.89 -11.43
C PHE A 379 -27.04 31.43 -12.83
N THR A 380 -26.53 30.60 -13.75
CA THR A 380 -26.35 30.98 -15.15
C THR A 380 -27.67 31.18 -15.89
N GLN A 381 -28.77 30.60 -15.38
CA GLN A 381 -30.12 30.72 -15.94
C GLN A 381 -30.91 31.91 -15.37
N LEU A 382 -30.39 32.59 -14.34
CA LEU A 382 -31.01 33.78 -13.76
C LEU A 382 -30.77 35.02 -14.62
N ASN A 383 -31.72 35.95 -14.57
CA ASN A 383 -31.57 37.26 -15.22
C ASN A 383 -30.55 38.15 -14.46
N ASP A 384 -30.05 39.19 -15.12
CA ASP A 384 -28.95 40.01 -14.61
C ASP A 384 -29.28 40.70 -13.27
N SER A 385 -30.56 41.06 -13.05
CA SER A 385 -31.02 41.68 -11.81
C SER A 385 -30.96 40.71 -10.62
N GLU A 386 -31.39 39.47 -10.83
CA GLU A 386 -31.34 38.43 -9.80
C GLU A 386 -29.90 37.98 -9.53
N ARG A 387 -29.08 37.87 -10.57
CA ARG A 387 -27.66 37.55 -10.45
C ARG A 387 -26.91 38.61 -9.63
N SER A 388 -27.20 39.90 -9.87
CA SER A 388 -26.59 41.00 -9.11
C SER A 388 -26.90 40.93 -7.61
N LYS A 389 -28.13 40.56 -7.23
CA LYS A 389 -28.53 40.39 -5.81
C LYS A 389 -27.82 39.21 -5.13
N TRP A 390 -27.55 38.14 -5.88
CA TRP A 390 -26.79 37.00 -5.37
C TRP A 390 -25.30 37.31 -5.25
N LEU A 391 -24.73 38.05 -6.21
CA LEU A 391 -23.35 38.53 -6.15
C LEU A 391 -23.11 39.42 -4.93
N GLU A 392 -24.04 40.32 -4.61
CA GLU A 392 -23.96 41.16 -3.41
C GLU A 392 -23.93 40.34 -2.12
N LYS A 393 -24.77 39.30 -2.02
CA LYS A 393 -24.79 38.37 -0.88
C LYS A 393 -23.50 37.56 -0.77
N ILE A 394 -22.95 37.09 -1.90
CA ILE A 394 -21.68 36.37 -1.94
C ILE A 394 -20.54 37.28 -1.49
N SER A 395 -20.50 38.53 -1.97
CA SER A 395 -19.51 39.53 -1.57
C SER A 395 -19.56 39.82 -0.06
N ALA A 396 -20.74 39.85 0.54
CA ALA A 396 -20.89 40.01 1.98
C ALA A 396 -20.33 38.80 2.76
N VAL A 397 -20.59 37.57 2.28
CA VAL A 397 -20.04 36.34 2.88
C VAL A 397 -18.52 36.30 2.73
N GLU A 398 -17.99 36.67 1.57
CA GLU A 398 -16.55 36.73 1.30
C GLU A 398 -15.84 37.72 2.23
N THR A 399 -16.44 38.91 2.42
CA THR A 399 -15.95 39.91 3.36
C THR A 399 -15.89 39.37 4.80
N TRP A 400 -16.95 38.65 5.22
CA TRP A 400 -17.00 38.04 6.54
C TRP A 400 -15.97 36.92 6.72
N VAL A 401 -15.82 36.04 5.73
CA VAL A 401 -14.83 34.95 5.73
C VAL A 401 -13.40 35.52 5.75
N ASN A 402 -13.13 36.57 4.99
CA ASN A 402 -11.83 37.24 5.00
C ASN A 402 -11.54 37.88 6.36
N GLY A 403 -12.53 38.52 6.99
CA GLY A 403 -12.41 39.02 8.37
C GLY A 403 -12.12 37.92 9.39
N MET A 404 -12.73 36.74 9.25
CA MET A 404 -12.40 35.57 10.08
C MET A 404 -10.97 35.07 9.85
N LYS A 405 -10.53 35.03 8.59
CA LYS A 405 -9.16 34.62 8.23
C LYS A 405 -8.12 35.57 8.80
N GLU A 406 -8.35 36.88 8.76
CA GLU A 406 -7.46 37.88 9.36
C GLU A 406 -7.42 37.75 10.90
N ALA A 407 -8.58 37.53 11.53
CA ALA A 407 -8.66 37.30 12.97
C ALA A 407 -7.87 36.04 13.41
N LEU A 408 -7.93 34.96 12.61
CA LEU A 408 -7.16 33.73 12.87
C LEU A 408 -5.65 33.90 12.65
N LYS A 409 -5.22 34.83 11.79
CA LYS A 409 -3.80 35.15 11.54
C LYS A 409 -3.18 36.06 12.62
N GLY A 410 -3.96 36.51 13.61
CA GLY A 410 -3.46 37.34 14.72
C GLY A 410 -3.20 38.80 14.35
N GLU A 411 -3.53 39.22 13.13
CA GLU A 411 -3.43 40.61 12.72
C GLU A 411 -4.68 41.37 13.18
N LYS A 412 -4.64 41.93 14.39
CA LYS A 412 -5.66 42.92 14.81
C LYS A 412 -5.50 44.20 13.98
N LYS A 413 -6.18 44.29 12.84
CA LYS A 413 -6.74 45.57 12.40
C LYS A 413 -8.22 45.58 12.77
N GLY A 414 -8.60 46.63 13.51
CA GLY A 414 -9.89 46.72 14.16
C GLY A 414 -11.05 46.50 13.18
N LEU A 415 -11.93 45.57 13.53
CA LEU A 415 -13.30 45.50 13.03
C LEU A 415 -14.02 46.81 13.39
N ASN A 416 -13.93 47.80 12.52
CA ASN A 416 -14.91 48.89 12.46
C ASN A 416 -15.86 48.60 11.30
N VAL A 417 -16.72 47.61 11.50
CA VAL A 417 -17.96 47.50 10.73
C VAL A 417 -19.05 48.01 11.66
N THR A 418 -19.28 49.32 11.63
CA THR A 418 -20.45 49.94 12.26
C THR A 418 -21.70 49.39 11.59
N TYR A 419 -22.49 48.65 12.35
CA TYR A 419 -23.79 48.07 11.99
C TYR A 419 -24.90 49.13 11.75
N GLN A 420 -24.56 50.33 11.29
CA GLN A 420 -25.48 51.49 11.24
C GLN A 420 -25.82 52.03 9.85
N GLU A 421 -25.28 51.49 8.76
CA GLU A 421 -25.60 52.03 7.41
C GLU A 421 -26.54 51.15 6.57
N VAL A 422 -26.90 49.94 7.01
CA VAL A 422 -27.88 49.09 6.29
C VAL A 422 -29.33 49.38 6.72
N ALA A 423 -29.55 50.12 7.81
CA ALA A 423 -30.89 50.44 8.33
C ALA A 423 -31.47 51.77 7.83
N LYS A 424 -30.97 52.33 6.71
CA LYS A 424 -31.45 53.64 6.18
C LYS A 424 -32.09 53.61 4.79
N ASN A 425 -32.32 52.44 4.20
CA ASN A 425 -33.09 52.31 2.96
C ASN A 425 -34.15 51.19 3.07
N GLU A 426 -34.96 51.23 4.14
CA GLU A 426 -36.32 50.67 4.13
C GLU A 426 -37.34 51.80 3.90
#